data_AF-A0A7S4N333-F1
#
_entry.id   AF-A0A7S4N333-F1
#
_cell.length_a   1.000
_cell.length_b   1.000
_cell.length_c   1.000
_cell.angle_alpha   90.00
_cell.angle_beta   90.00
_cell.angle_gamma   90.00
#
_symmetry.space_group_name_H-M   'P 1'
#
loop_
_entity.id
_entity.type
_entity.pdbx_description
1 polymer ?
#
loop_
_entity_poly.entity_id
_entity_poly.type
_entity_poly.pdbx_seq_one_letter_code
_entity_poly.pdbx_strand_id
1 'polypeptide(L)'
;SFSSFSSPPVPLPTQPNLSPTQPPSLSLTHNVLSLANIAKISYEKSKIVTEIGQNQWNFHKVTAIKFKTTSAFIFYSTDVIVISFRGTSPLNLGQLITDAMVNMESHPNLGLVHSGFTDALFGPSLPP
;
A
#
# COMPACT_ATOMS: atom_id res chain seq x y z
N SER A 1 -31.76 -12.99 56.18
CA SER A 1 -32.21 -12.09 55.11
C SER A 1 -30.96 -11.52 54.44
N PHE A 2 -30.71 -11.89 53.19
CA PHE A 2 -29.61 -11.30 52.40
C PHE A 2 -30.20 -10.34 51.37
N SER A 3 -29.87 -9.06 51.50
CA SER A 3 -30.28 -7.98 50.61
C SER A 3 -29.43 -7.97 49.34
N SER A 4 -30.11 -7.99 48.21
CA SER A 4 -29.58 -7.82 46.85
C SER A 4 -29.10 -6.39 46.63
N PHE A 5 -27.83 -6.21 46.25
CA PHE A 5 -27.33 -4.93 45.74
C PHE A 5 -27.47 -4.91 44.22
N SER A 6 -28.39 -4.08 43.73
CA SER A 6 -28.53 -3.71 42.32
C SER A 6 -27.72 -2.44 42.08
N SER A 7 -26.70 -2.49 41.23
CA SER A 7 -25.92 -1.32 40.84
C SER A 7 -26.71 -0.45 39.84
N PRO A 8 -26.65 0.89 39.93
CA PRO A 8 -27.36 1.76 39.00
C PRO A 8 -26.75 1.75 37.60
N PRO A 9 -27.54 1.98 36.54
CA PRO A 9 -27.07 1.99 35.16
C PRO A 9 -26.12 3.18 34.91
N VAL A 10 -25.00 2.90 34.24
CA VAL A 10 -24.00 3.89 33.82
C VAL A 10 -24.59 4.75 32.68
N PRO A 11 -24.50 6.09 32.74
CA PRO A 11 -24.98 6.95 31.65
C PRO A 11 -24.15 6.73 30.38
N LEU A 12 -24.83 6.57 29.25
CA LEU A 12 -24.21 6.47 27.93
C LEU A 12 -23.56 7.83 27.59
N PRO A 13 -22.29 7.88 27.11
CA PRO A 13 -21.63 9.13 26.82
C PRO A 13 -22.37 9.90 25.71
N THR A 14 -22.79 11.12 26.03
CA THR A 14 -23.41 12.06 25.09
C THR A 14 -22.40 12.38 23.99
N GLN A 15 -22.76 12.16 22.72
CA GLN A 15 -21.87 12.50 21.61
C GLN A 15 -21.59 14.01 21.58
N PRO A 16 -20.32 14.43 21.46
CA PRO A 16 -19.98 15.84 21.40
C PRO A 16 -20.52 16.45 20.11
N ASN A 17 -21.26 17.55 20.26
CA ASN A 17 -21.73 18.41 19.19
C ASN A 17 -20.53 18.93 18.37
N LEU A 18 -20.40 18.51 17.11
CA LEU A 18 -19.27 18.86 16.25
C LEU A 18 -19.55 20.17 15.51
N SER A 19 -18.80 21.22 15.85
CA SER A 19 -18.72 22.47 15.08
C SER A 19 -17.88 22.31 13.80
N PRO A 20 -18.17 23.04 12.70
CA PRO A 20 -17.72 22.69 11.34
C PRO A 20 -16.33 23.23 10.94
N THR A 21 -15.32 23.17 11.81
CA THR A 21 -13.97 23.70 11.48
C THR A 21 -12.82 22.89 12.08
N GLN A 22 -12.65 21.64 11.64
CA GLN A 22 -11.39 20.90 11.82
C GLN A 22 -10.98 20.23 10.49
N PRO A 23 -9.72 20.38 10.01
CA PRO A 23 -9.29 19.84 8.73
C PRO A 23 -9.12 18.31 8.76
N PRO A 24 -9.11 17.62 7.60
CA PRO A 24 -9.36 16.19 7.46
C PRO A 24 -8.13 15.31 7.77
N SER A 25 -7.57 15.41 8.97
CA SER A 25 -6.38 14.64 9.37
C SER A 25 -6.65 13.14 9.56
N LEU A 26 -7.89 12.77 9.92
CA LEU A 26 -8.30 11.37 10.08
C LEU A 26 -8.34 10.65 8.73
N SER A 27 -8.90 11.30 7.70
CA SER A 27 -9.01 10.78 6.33
C SER A 27 -7.63 10.49 5.70
N LEU A 28 -6.68 11.41 5.86
CA LEU A 28 -5.33 11.23 5.33
C LEU A 28 -4.61 10.06 6.00
N THR A 29 -4.74 9.93 7.32
CA THR A 29 -4.12 8.84 8.08
C THR A 29 -4.69 7.47 7.68
N HIS A 30 -6.01 7.38 7.48
CA HIS A 30 -6.66 6.17 6.97
C HIS A 30 -6.18 5.80 5.56
N ASN A 31 -6.02 6.77 4.68
CA ASN A 31 -5.51 6.54 3.32
C ASN A 31 -4.04 6.06 3.34
N VAL A 32 -3.19 6.69 4.14
CA VAL A 32 -1.77 6.30 4.26
C VAL A 32 -1.63 4.89 4.81
N LEU A 33 -2.37 4.55 5.89
CA LEU A 33 -2.34 3.21 6.46
C LEU A 33 -2.85 2.15 5.46
N SER A 34 -3.90 2.47 4.70
CA SER A 34 -4.44 1.57 3.69
C SER A 34 -3.43 1.30 2.57
N LEU A 35 -2.77 2.34 2.07
CA LEU A 35 -1.71 2.22 1.06
C LEU A 35 -0.50 1.45 1.59
N ALA A 36 -0.11 1.66 2.86
CA ALA A 36 0.98 0.90 3.48
C ALA A 36 0.64 -0.59 3.62
N ASN A 37 -0.59 -0.93 3.99
CA ASN A 37 -1.06 -2.32 4.05
C ASN A 37 -1.09 -2.97 2.66
N ILE A 38 -1.56 -2.23 1.65
CA ILE A 38 -1.55 -2.68 0.25
C ILE A 38 -0.10 -2.93 -0.23
N ALA A 39 0.83 -2.03 0.09
CA ALA A 39 2.25 -2.22 -0.23
C ALA A 39 2.84 -3.45 0.47
N LYS A 40 2.52 -3.67 1.74
CA LYS A 40 3.00 -4.81 2.52
C LYS A 40 2.47 -6.14 1.99
N ILE A 41 1.18 -6.24 1.69
CA ILE A 41 0.59 -7.49 1.20
C ILE A 41 1.12 -7.88 -0.19
N SER A 42 1.60 -6.92 -0.99
CA SER A 42 2.16 -7.20 -2.32
C SER A 42 3.39 -8.15 -2.32
N TYR A 43 4.00 -8.39 -1.15
CA TYR A 43 5.06 -9.39 -0.96
C TYR A 43 4.56 -10.82 -0.81
N GLU A 44 3.26 -11.02 -0.54
CA GLU A 44 2.64 -12.33 -0.34
C GLU A 44 2.38 -13.08 -1.65
N LYS A 45 1.99 -14.35 -1.53
CA LYS A 45 1.58 -15.16 -2.68
C LYS A 45 0.32 -14.60 -3.31
N SER A 46 0.24 -14.60 -4.64
CA SER A 46 -0.90 -14.05 -5.41
C SER A 46 -2.27 -14.51 -4.92
N LYS A 47 -2.41 -15.78 -4.49
CA LYS A 47 -3.65 -16.31 -3.91
C LYS A 47 -4.07 -15.54 -2.64
N ILE A 48 -3.14 -15.26 -1.74
CA ILE A 48 -3.38 -14.52 -0.49
C ILE A 48 -3.75 -13.07 -0.82
N VAL A 49 -3.02 -12.43 -1.73
CA VAL A 49 -3.30 -11.04 -2.14
C VAL A 49 -4.69 -10.90 -2.75
N THR A 50 -5.07 -11.85 -3.61
CA THR A 50 -6.37 -11.85 -4.27
C THR A 50 -7.49 -12.11 -3.26
N GLU A 51 -7.31 -13.08 -2.36
CA GLU A 51 -8.28 -13.39 -1.30
C GLU A 51 -8.50 -12.20 -0.36
N ILE A 52 -7.45 -11.57 0.15
CA ILE A 52 -7.59 -10.41 1.04
C ILE A 52 -8.17 -9.22 0.29
N GLY A 53 -7.66 -8.91 -0.90
CA GLY A 53 -8.12 -7.76 -1.68
C GLY A 53 -9.59 -7.86 -2.08
N GLN A 54 -10.06 -9.04 -2.51
CA GLN A 54 -11.45 -9.22 -2.93
C GLN A 54 -12.40 -9.50 -1.76
N ASN A 55 -12.02 -10.38 -0.83
CA ASN A 55 -12.95 -10.87 0.19
C ASN A 55 -12.93 -10.06 1.49
N GLN A 56 -11.82 -9.39 1.81
CA GLN A 56 -11.70 -8.61 3.05
C GLN A 56 -11.74 -7.10 2.78
N TRP A 57 -11.15 -6.65 1.67
CA TRP A 57 -11.07 -5.22 1.32
C TRP A 57 -12.07 -4.80 0.25
N ASN A 58 -12.91 -5.73 -0.24
CA ASN A 58 -14.00 -5.47 -1.19
C ASN A 58 -13.56 -4.82 -2.52
N PHE A 59 -12.34 -5.07 -2.99
CA PHE A 59 -11.98 -4.72 -4.36
C PHE A 59 -12.73 -5.63 -5.34
N HIS A 60 -13.33 -5.03 -6.38
CA HIS A 60 -14.04 -5.77 -7.42
C HIS A 60 -13.14 -6.76 -8.14
N LYS A 61 -11.88 -6.36 -8.37
CA LYS A 61 -10.90 -7.21 -9.04
C LYS A 61 -9.51 -6.94 -8.51
N VAL A 62 -8.75 -8.02 -8.30
CA VAL A 62 -7.31 -7.97 -8.05
C VAL A 62 -6.61 -8.73 -9.17
N THR A 63 -5.56 -8.14 -9.75
CA THR A 63 -4.81 -8.75 -10.86
C THR A 63 -3.31 -8.66 -10.59
N ALA A 64 -2.63 -9.79 -10.63
CA ALA A 64 -1.17 -9.83 -10.58
C ALA A 64 -0.59 -9.48 -11.94
N ILE A 65 0.40 -8.61 -11.96
CA ILE A 65 1.18 -8.24 -13.13
C ILE A 65 2.64 -8.59 -12.88
N LYS A 66 3.28 -9.20 -13.87
CA LYS A 66 4.71 -9.43 -13.87
C LYS A 66 5.28 -8.88 -15.17
N PHE A 67 6.23 -7.97 -15.05
CA PHE A 67 6.93 -7.37 -16.17
C PHE A 67 8.44 -7.39 -15.88
N LYS A 68 9.19 -8.18 -16.65
CA LYS A 68 10.64 -8.39 -16.43
C LYS A 68 10.92 -8.80 -14.98
N THR A 69 11.68 -7.99 -14.25
CA THR A 69 12.04 -8.15 -12.83
C THR A 69 11.03 -7.51 -11.89
N THR A 70 10.13 -6.67 -12.39
CA THR A 70 9.11 -5.97 -11.63
C THR A 70 7.85 -6.83 -11.49
N SER A 71 7.33 -6.94 -10.28
CA SER A 71 6.03 -7.56 -10.01
C SER A 71 5.12 -6.54 -9.35
N ALA A 72 3.84 -6.54 -9.69
CA ALA A 72 2.86 -5.63 -9.13
C ALA A 72 1.49 -6.29 -9.00
N PHE A 73 0.62 -5.67 -8.22
CA PHE A 73 -0.79 -6.02 -8.14
C PHE A 73 -1.64 -4.78 -8.44
N ILE A 74 -2.65 -4.95 -9.29
CA ILE A 74 -3.68 -3.95 -9.53
C ILE A 74 -4.90 -4.32 -8.70
N PHE A 75 -5.33 -3.39 -7.86
CA PHE A 75 -6.58 -3.45 -7.11
C PHE A 75 -7.56 -2.48 -7.76
N TYR A 76 -8.71 -2.99 -8.18
CA TYR A 76 -9.72 -2.23 -8.89
C TYR A 76 -11.02 -2.16 -8.08
N SER A 77 -11.55 -0.95 -7.93
CA SER A 77 -12.88 -0.64 -7.41
C SER A 77 -13.57 0.36 -8.36
N THR A 78 -14.85 0.67 -8.15
CA THR A 78 -15.59 1.67 -8.93
C THR A 78 -14.95 3.04 -8.94
N ASP A 79 -14.38 3.44 -7.79
CA ASP A 79 -13.95 4.82 -7.57
C ASP A 79 -12.42 4.96 -7.57
N VAL A 80 -11.68 3.86 -7.48
CA VAL A 80 -10.23 3.88 -7.33
C VAL A 80 -9.55 2.67 -7.98
N ILE A 81 -8.41 2.95 -8.60
CA ILE A 81 -7.46 1.93 -9.05
C ILE A 81 -6.17 2.14 -8.28
N VAL A 82 -5.70 1.10 -7.58
CA VAL A 82 -4.43 1.12 -6.85
C VAL A 82 -3.47 0.14 -7.50
N ILE A 83 -2.30 0.63 -7.87
CA ILE A 83 -1.21 -0.19 -8.41
C ILE A 83 -0.14 -0.30 -7.32
N SER A 84 0.03 -1.51 -6.79
CA SER A 84 1.05 -1.80 -5.78
C SER A 84 2.21 -2.53 -6.42
N PHE A 85 3.35 -1.85 -6.54
CA PHE A 85 4.60 -2.48 -6.95
C PHE A 85 5.19 -3.25 -5.77
N ARG A 86 5.54 -4.51 -6.02
CA ARG A 86 6.31 -5.30 -5.07
C ARG A 86 7.75 -4.82 -5.14
N GLY A 87 8.25 -4.31 -4.01
CA GLY A 87 9.65 -3.96 -3.88
C GLY A 87 10.56 -5.19 -3.79
N THR A 88 11.84 -4.93 -3.60
CA THR A 88 12.86 -5.95 -3.41
C THR A 88 12.59 -6.79 -2.17
N SER A 89 12.51 -8.11 -2.32
CA SER A 89 12.44 -9.01 -1.16
C SER A 89 13.80 -8.94 -0.42
N PRO A 90 13.84 -8.65 0.89
CA PRO A 90 15.11 -8.52 1.64
C PRO A 90 15.94 -9.81 1.68
N LEU A 91 15.36 -10.94 1.27
CA LEU A 91 16.03 -12.23 1.14
C LEU A 91 16.69 -12.45 -0.24
N ASN A 92 16.59 -11.50 -1.17
CA ASN A 92 17.18 -11.59 -2.50
C ASN A 92 18.28 -10.54 -2.66
N LEU A 93 19.47 -10.87 -2.12
CA LEU A 93 20.65 -9.99 -2.02
C LEU A 93 21.07 -9.34 -3.36
N GLY A 94 20.77 -9.95 -4.50
CA GLY A 94 21.06 -9.37 -5.82
C GLY A 94 20.24 -8.11 -6.14
N GLN A 95 18.99 -8.03 -5.70
CA GLN A 95 18.15 -6.84 -5.89
C GLN A 95 18.55 -5.72 -4.91
N LEU A 96 18.97 -6.08 -3.70
CA LEU A 96 19.51 -5.12 -2.72
C LEU A 96 20.80 -4.45 -3.25
N ILE A 97 21.67 -5.22 -3.93
CA ILE A 97 22.88 -4.69 -4.56
C ILE A 97 22.52 -3.76 -5.73
N THR A 98 21.47 -4.07 -6.49
CA THR A 98 21.02 -3.22 -7.61
C THR A 98 20.41 -1.91 -7.10
N ASP A 99 19.66 -1.95 -5.99
CA ASP A 99 19.12 -0.76 -5.29
C ASP A 99 20.21 0.05 -4.53
N ALA A 100 21.35 -0.58 -4.21
CA ALA A 100 22.48 0.06 -3.53
C ALA A 100 23.54 0.64 -4.49
N MET A 101 23.48 0.28 -5.78
CA MET A 101 24.30 0.95 -6.80
C MET A 101 23.66 2.30 -7.11
N VAL A 102 24.11 3.33 -6.39
CA VAL A 102 23.74 4.76 -6.53
C VAL A 102 24.24 5.34 -7.86
N ASN A 103 23.91 4.69 -8.97
CA ASN A 103 24.19 5.18 -10.30
C ASN A 103 22.96 5.98 -10.75
N MET A 104 23.13 7.30 -10.83
CA MET A 104 22.11 8.19 -11.36
C MET A 104 22.27 8.25 -12.88
N GLU A 105 21.18 7.97 -13.60
CA GLU A 105 21.10 8.13 -15.04
C GLU A 105 20.30 9.40 -15.36
N SER A 106 20.77 10.19 -16.33
CA SER A 106 20.04 11.34 -16.82
C SER A 106 19.04 10.89 -17.89
N HIS A 107 17.75 10.88 -17.54
CA HIS A 107 16.68 10.57 -18.49
C HIS A 107 16.13 11.86 -19.11
N PRO A 108 16.02 11.95 -20.45
CA PRO A 108 15.73 13.20 -21.17
C PRO A 108 14.42 13.89 -20.74
N ASN A 109 13.45 13.12 -20.24
CA ASN A 109 12.15 13.64 -19.78
C ASN A 109 11.90 13.54 -18.27
N LEU A 110 12.80 12.89 -17.50
CA LEU A 110 12.59 12.62 -16.07
C LEU A 110 13.69 13.21 -15.16
N GLY A 111 14.77 13.75 -15.75
CA GLY A 111 15.92 14.25 -15.01
C GLY A 111 16.82 13.12 -14.51
N LEU A 112 17.52 13.37 -13.40
CA LEU A 112 18.39 12.38 -12.76
C LEU A 112 17.54 11.35 -12.00
N VAL A 113 17.58 10.10 -12.45
CA VAL A 113 16.82 8.97 -11.90
C VAL A 113 17.76 7.82 -11.54
N HIS A 114 17.39 7.00 -10.56
CA HIS A 114 18.18 5.82 -10.19
C HIS A 114 18.17 4.79 -11.33
N SER A 115 19.33 4.43 -11.87
CA SER A 115 19.45 3.57 -13.06
C SER A 115 18.74 2.23 -12.88
N GLY A 116 18.82 1.64 -11.68
CA GLY A 116 18.14 0.38 -11.36
C GLY A 116 16.61 0.44 -11.50
N PHE A 117 15.97 1.57 -11.17
CA PHE A 117 14.52 1.73 -11.34
C PHE A 117 14.16 1.99 -12.80
N THR A 118 15.00 2.74 -13.52
CA THR A 118 14.85 2.94 -14.98
C THR A 118 14.91 1.60 -15.71
N ASP A 119 15.91 0.77 -15.41
CA ASP A 119 16.07 -0.56 -16.00
C ASP A 119 14.89 -1.49 -15.69
N ALA A 120 14.35 -1.42 -14.47
CA ALA A 120 13.21 -2.21 -14.04
C ALA A 120 11.89 -1.83 -14.76
N LEU A 121 11.75 -0.57 -15.15
CA LEU A 121 10.56 -0.04 -15.83
C LEU A 121 10.68 -0.08 -17.35
N PHE A 122 11.83 0.33 -17.91
CA PHE A 122 12.04 0.51 -19.34
C PHE A 122 12.92 -0.59 -19.96
N GLY A 123 13.70 -1.31 -19.16
CA GLY A 123 14.74 -2.24 -19.63
C GLY A 123 16.12 -1.59 -19.64
N PRO A 124 17.20 -2.40 -19.84
CA PRO A 124 18.55 -1.87 -19.88
C PRO A 124 18.63 -0.77 -20.92
N SER A 125 19.06 0.43 -20.49
CA SER A 125 19.43 1.49 -21.41
C SER A 125 20.60 0.97 -22.26
N LEU A 126 20.44 0.98 -23.58
CA LEU A 126 21.57 0.76 -24.47
C LEU A 126 22.59 1.87 -24.20
N PRO A 127 23.90 1.56 -24.13
CA PRO A 127 24.91 2.61 -24.00
C PRO A 127 24.80 3.55 -25.23
N PRO A 128 25.17 4.83 -25.06
CA PRO A 128 25.22 5.77 -26.17
C PRO A 128 26.15 5.32 -27.30
#